data_AF-A0A3M1JZ75-F1
#
_entry.id   AF-A0A3M1JZ75-F1
#
_cell.length_a   1.000
_cell.length_b   1.000
_cell.length_c   1.000
_cell.angle_alpha   90.00
_cell.angle_beta   90.00
_cell.angle_gamma   90.00
#
_symmetry.space_group_name_H-M   'P 1'
#
loop_
_entity.id
_entity.type
_entity.pdbx_description
1 polymer ?
#
loop_
_entity_poly.entity_id
_entity_poly.type
_entity_poly.pdbx_seq_one_letter_code
_entity_poly.pdbx_strand_id
1 'polypeptide(L)' 'IEVRERSRDMALVLEAIQSGERDVPDYLDVDHSKMRASLNRIPVLSDVPYPVMMEPNLVIEFYSR' A
#
# COMPACT_ATOMS: atom_id res chain seq x y z
N ILE A 1 -1.77 10.90 -3.65
CA ILE A 1 -0.28 10.84 -3.67
C ILE A 1 0.16 10.75 -5.13
N GLU A 2 1.25 11.39 -5.53
CA GLU A 2 1.71 11.44 -6.92
C GLU A 2 3.23 11.50 -6.99
N VAL A 3 3.82 10.83 -8.00
CA VAL A 3 5.26 10.90 -8.27
C VAL A 3 5.59 12.24 -8.92
N ARG A 4 6.59 12.92 -8.36
CA ARG A 4 7.13 14.17 -8.92
C ARG A 4 7.56 13.94 -10.37
N GLU A 5 7.21 14.87 -11.23
CA GLU A 5 7.42 14.78 -12.69
C GLU A 5 8.84 14.36 -13.10
N ARG A 6 9.89 15.04 -12.58
CA ARG A 6 11.29 14.71 -12.86
C ARG A 6 11.73 13.31 -12.44
N SER A 7 10.96 12.65 -11.56
CA SER A 7 11.26 11.33 -11.03
C SER A 7 10.52 10.21 -11.76
N ARG A 8 9.58 10.52 -12.66
CA ARG A 8 8.78 9.50 -13.37
C ARG A 8 9.62 8.66 -14.34
N ASP A 9 10.61 9.28 -14.96
CA ASP A 9 11.50 8.62 -15.93
C ASP A 9 12.72 7.94 -15.27
N MET A 10 12.81 7.97 -13.94
CA MET A 10 13.88 7.27 -13.23
C MET A 10 13.69 5.76 -13.41
N ALA A 11 14.73 5.06 -13.86
CA ALA A 11 14.71 3.61 -14.08
C ALA A 11 14.14 2.83 -12.88
N LEU A 12 14.53 3.21 -11.67
CA LEU A 12 14.02 2.64 -10.42
C LEU A 12 12.48 2.70 -10.31
N VAL A 13 11.85 3.80 -10.73
CA VAL A 13 10.40 3.98 -10.66
C VAL A 13 9.71 3.13 -11.72
N LEU A 14 10.26 3.08 -12.93
CA LEU A 14 9.73 2.28 -14.03
C LEU A 14 9.82 0.78 -13.76
N GLU A 15 10.90 0.32 -13.12
CA GLU A 15 11.08 -1.07 -12.68
C GLU A 15 10.11 -1.43 -11.56
N ALA A 16 9.94 -0.54 -10.57
CA ALA A 16 9.03 -0.77 -9.45
C ALA A 16 7.57 -0.97 -9.90
N ILE A 17 7.13 -0.30 -10.96
CA ILE A 17 5.77 -0.42 -11.50
C ILE A 17 5.57 -1.72 -12.28
N GLN A 18 6.62 -2.24 -12.89
CA GLN A 18 6.59 -3.51 -13.60
C GLN A 18 6.72 -4.71 -12.64
N SER A 19 7.09 -4.47 -11.38
CA SER A 19 7.19 -5.51 -10.37
C SER A 19 5.82 -6.05 -9.99
N GLY A 20 5.58 -7.32 -10.31
CA GLY A 20 4.39 -8.07 -9.88
C GLY A 20 4.53 -8.71 -8.51
N GLU A 21 5.49 -8.27 -7.67
CA GLU A 21 5.68 -8.82 -6.33
C GLU A 21 4.48 -8.59 -5.41
N ARG A 22 3.69 -7.54 -5.66
CA ARG A 22 2.53 -7.16 -4.84
C ARG A 22 1.39 -6.69 -5.71
N ASP A 23 0.21 -7.21 -5.44
CA ASP A 23 -1.03 -6.70 -6.02
C ASP A 23 -1.44 -5.38 -5.38
N VAL A 24 -2.22 -4.58 -6.11
CA VAL A 24 -2.82 -3.35 -5.60
C VAL A 24 -4.08 -3.71 -4.79
N PRO A 25 -4.14 -3.44 -3.48
CA PRO A 25 -5.32 -3.73 -2.68
C PRO A 25 -6.50 -2.82 -3.04
N ASP A 26 -7.74 -3.32 -2.86
CA ASP A 26 -8.98 -2.64 -3.25
C ASP A 26 -9.21 -1.26 -2.60
N TYR A 27 -8.55 -0.98 -1.48
CA TYR A 27 -8.62 0.31 -0.81
C TYR A 27 -7.75 1.39 -1.47
N LEU A 28 -6.94 1.04 -2.47
CA LEU A 28 -6.12 1.95 -3.26
C LEU A 28 -6.62 2.04 -4.71
N ASP A 29 -6.66 3.26 -5.23
CA ASP A 29 -6.82 3.52 -6.67
C ASP A 29 -5.47 3.97 -7.22
N VAL A 30 -4.88 3.17 -8.11
CA VAL A 30 -3.53 3.41 -8.64
C VAL A 30 -3.61 3.55 -10.16
N ASP A 31 -3.30 4.75 -10.65
CA ASP A 31 -3.13 5.04 -12.08
C ASP A 31 -1.64 5.03 -12.41
N HIS A 32 -1.17 3.89 -12.93
CA HIS A 32 0.22 3.72 -13.36
C HIS A 32 0.58 4.57 -14.60
N SER A 33 -0.39 5.03 -15.38
CA SER A 33 -0.12 5.92 -16.53
C SER A 33 0.19 7.35 -16.06
N LYS A 34 -0.53 7.83 -15.04
CA LYS A 34 -0.33 9.16 -14.46
C LYS A 34 0.62 9.18 -13.28
N MET A 35 1.11 8.02 -12.84
CA MET A 35 1.97 7.87 -11.66
C MET A 35 1.32 8.46 -10.39
N ARG A 36 0.04 8.18 -10.20
CA ARG A 36 -0.79 8.73 -9.12
C ARG A 36 -1.54 7.64 -8.39
N ALA A 37 -1.71 7.80 -7.08
CA ALA A 37 -2.50 6.92 -6.23
C ALA A 37 -3.44 7.70 -5.31
N SER A 38 -4.62 7.15 -5.05
CA SER A 38 -5.64 7.62 -4.11
C SER A 38 -5.93 6.57 -3.04
N LEU A 39 -6.27 7.01 -1.84
CA LEU A 39 -6.92 6.15 -0.85
C LEU A 39 -8.44 6.27 -1.06
N ASN A 40 -9.07 5.19 -1.52
CA ASN A 40 -10.51 5.18 -1.78
C ASN A 40 -11.32 4.89 -0.50
N ARG A 41 -10.76 4.07 0.40
CA ARG A 41 -11.41 3.65 1.64
C ARG A 41 -10.38 3.45 2.75
N ILE A 42 -10.77 3.68 3.99
CA ILE A 42 -9.99 3.24 5.15
C ILE A 42 -10.12 1.71 5.26
N PRO A 43 -9.02 0.94 5.19
CA PRO A 43 -9.08 -0.50 5.26
C PRO A 43 -9.53 -0.98 6.64
N VAL A 44 -10.30 -2.08 6.65
CA VAL A 44 -10.55 -2.83 7.88
C VAL A 44 -9.45 -3.88 8.09
N LEU A 45 -9.37 -4.47 9.29
CA LEU A 45 -8.36 -5.48 9.63
C LEU A 45 -8.26 -6.64 8.64
N SER A 46 -9.38 -7.07 8.05
CA SER A 46 -9.41 -8.14 7.06
C SER A 46 -8.89 -7.75 5.68
N ASP A 47 -8.88 -6.46 5.37
CA ASP A 47 -8.42 -5.96 4.06
C ASP A 47 -6.89 -5.90 3.99
N VAL A 48 -6.22 -5.88 5.16
CA VAL A 48 -4.76 -5.80 5.24
C VAL A 48 -4.19 -7.21 5.27
N PRO A 49 -3.34 -7.60 4.29
CA PRO A 49 -2.73 -8.92 4.25
C PRO A 49 -1.59 -9.01 5.28
N TYR A 50 -1.96 -9.21 6.54
CA TYR A 50 -0.98 -9.49 7.59
C TYR A 50 -0.30 -10.84 7.33
N PRO A 51 1.01 -10.98 7.61
CA PRO A 51 1.73 -12.23 7.40
C PRO A 51 1.28 -13.36 8.35
N VAL A 52 0.47 -13.03 9.37
CA VAL A 52 -0.09 -13.93 10.37
C VAL A 52 -1.54 -13.56 10.67
N MET A 53 -2.28 -14.46 11.32
CA MET A 53 -3.61 -14.14 11.85
C MET A 53 -3.48 -13.03 12.90
N MET A 54 -4.00 -11.85 12.58
CA MET A 54 -3.89 -10.67 13.44
C MET A 54 -4.87 -10.79 14.62
N GLU A 55 -4.35 -10.75 15.84
CA GLU A 55 -5.11 -10.71 17.10
C GLU A 55 -4.93 -9.34 17.76
N PRO A 56 -5.83 -8.35 17.50
CA PRO A 56 -5.63 -6.98 17.98
C PRO A 56 -5.58 -6.83 19.50
N ASN A 57 -6.23 -7.73 20.25
CA ASN A 57 -6.23 -7.70 21.72
C ASN A 57 -4.82 -7.86 22.30
N LEU A 58 -3.96 -8.68 21.68
CA LEU A 58 -2.58 -8.88 22.15
C LEU A 58 -1.77 -7.58 22.10
N VAL A 59 -2.02 -6.71 21.10
CA VAL A 59 -1.38 -5.40 21.00
C VAL A 59 -1.86 -4.47 22.12
N ILE A 60 -3.17 -4.49 22.40
CA ILE A 60 -3.77 -3.68 23.47
C ILE A 60 -3.21 -4.08 24.83
N GLU A 61 -3.16 -5.39 25.12
CA GLU A 61 -2.64 -5.94 26.37
C GLU A 61 -1.14 -5.62 26.59
N PHE A 62 -0.35 -5.56 25.52
CA PHE A 62 1.06 -5.20 25.60
C PHE A 62 1.26 -3.72 26.01
N TYR A 63 0.44 -2.81 25.46
CA TYR A 63 0.54 -1.37 25.73
C TYR A 63 -0.29 -0.87 26.91
N SER A 64 -1.10 -1.72 27.56
CA SER A 64 -1.89 -1.35 28.73
C SER A 64 -1.11 -1.32 30.05
N ARG A 65 0.22 -1.44 30.00
CA ARG A 65 1.12 -1.43 31.16
C ARG A 65 1.75 -0.07 31.38
#